data_AF-A0A1Y5IFP8-F1
#
_entry.id   AF-A0A1Y5IFP8-F1
#
_cell.length_a   1.000
_cell.length_b   1.000
_cell.length_c   1.000
_cell.angle_alpha   90.00
_cell.angle_beta   90.00
_cell.angle_gamma   90.00
#
_symmetry.space_group_name_H-M   'P 1'
#
loop_
_entity.id
_entity.type
_entity.pdbx_description
1 polymer ?
#
loop_
_entity_poly.entity_id
_entity_poly.type
_entity_poly.pdbx_seq_one_letter_code
_entity_poly.pdbx_strand_id
1 'polypeptide(L)'
;MACARMDDVGMDVDDGSRRRAGEDARRSEVENACRAIAAAPRWWRSSDACATTSNAWIDRERSIHLDGHAEPEDSEKSAKARGSDLRISFKNMRECCQAIKGKSLADAEQYLKDVLAMKRCVVFRRFCGGVGRTAQAKNEGSTNGQGRWPKKAAEALLGLLGNARSNATTKGLDLENLHVSHVQCNKAIPQRRRTYRAHGRINPYMSNPCHIELVVSEKVEAVKREAEPANLTRRQKAKLRSGSKSN
;
A
#
# COMPACT_ATOMS: atom_id res chain seq x y z
N MET A 1 -47.91 -8.81 24.83
CA MET A 1 -47.71 -7.39 25.23
C MET A 1 -46.24 -7.25 25.59
N ALA A 2 -45.39 -6.89 24.62
CA ALA A 2 -44.76 -5.56 24.47
C ALA A 2 -43.91 -5.20 25.72
N CYS A 3 -42.62 -4.89 25.64
CA CYS A 3 -41.95 -4.05 24.65
C CYS A 3 -40.44 -4.37 24.59
N ALA A 4 -39.89 -4.37 23.38
CA ALA A 4 -38.46 -4.39 23.10
C ALA A 4 -37.83 -3.03 23.48
N ARG A 5 -36.56 -3.03 23.88
CA ARG A 5 -35.70 -1.85 23.85
C ARG A 5 -34.43 -2.23 23.09
N MET A 6 -34.44 -1.86 21.82
CA MET A 6 -33.26 -1.69 20.98
C MET A 6 -32.48 -0.50 21.55
N ASP A 7 -31.20 -0.68 21.85
CA ASP A 7 -30.26 0.42 21.94
C ASP A 7 -29.43 0.40 20.64
N ASP A 8 -29.90 1.22 19.70
CA ASP A 8 -29.22 1.62 18.48
C ASP A 8 -27.90 2.34 18.84
N VAL A 9 -26.77 1.75 18.46
CA VAL A 9 -25.49 2.46 18.38
C VAL A 9 -25.56 3.32 17.11
N GLY A 10 -25.97 4.57 17.31
CA GLY A 10 -25.99 5.59 16.26
C GLY A 10 -24.63 5.72 15.58
N MET A 11 -24.62 5.48 14.27
CA MET A 11 -23.51 5.85 13.39
C MET A 11 -23.44 7.38 13.30
N ASP A 12 -22.31 7.95 13.68
CA ASP A 12 -21.99 9.37 13.51
C ASP A 12 -22.10 9.79 12.03
N VAL A 13 -23.18 10.49 11.67
CA VAL A 13 -23.43 11.09 10.34
C VAL A 13 -22.72 12.46 10.21
N ASP A 14 -22.13 12.98 11.28
CA ASP A 14 -21.61 14.35 11.36
C ASP A 14 -20.18 14.58 10.82
N ASP A 15 -19.38 13.53 10.56
CA ASP A 15 -18.02 13.70 10.03
C ASP A 15 -18.02 13.99 8.51
N GLY A 16 -19.07 13.56 7.80
CA GLY A 16 -19.24 13.79 6.37
C GLY A 16 -19.62 15.22 5.98
N SER A 17 -20.31 15.94 6.87
CA SER A 17 -20.70 17.35 6.66
C SER A 17 -19.52 18.29 6.92
N ARG A 18 -18.70 18.01 7.94
CA ARG A 18 -17.48 18.79 8.25
C ARG A 18 -16.39 18.63 7.19
N ARG A 19 -16.23 17.44 6.62
CA ARG A 19 -15.30 17.21 5.50
C ARG A 19 -15.74 17.93 4.22
N ARG A 20 -17.04 17.85 3.87
CA ARG A 20 -17.61 18.60 2.74
C ARG A 20 -17.51 20.11 2.92
N ALA A 21 -17.84 20.64 4.10
CA ALA A 21 -17.66 22.05 4.41
C ALA A 21 -16.19 22.51 4.32
N GLY A 22 -15.24 21.66 4.73
CA GLY A 22 -13.81 21.92 4.58
C GLY A 22 -13.31 21.85 3.13
N GLU A 23 -13.96 21.08 2.27
CA GLU A 23 -13.66 20.94 0.84
C GLU A 23 -14.29 22.09 0.04
N ASP A 24 -15.51 22.50 0.38
CA ASP A 24 -16.21 23.67 -0.16
C ASP A 24 -15.53 24.99 0.25
N ALA A 25 -15.02 25.10 1.48
CA ALA A 25 -14.23 26.26 1.93
C ALA A 25 -12.95 26.43 1.09
N ARG A 26 -12.19 25.34 0.88
CA ARG A 26 -10.98 25.36 0.03
C ARG A 26 -11.31 25.67 -1.43
N ARG A 27 -12.44 25.18 -1.94
CA ARG A 27 -12.92 25.50 -3.29
C ARG A 27 -13.24 26.99 -3.43
N SER A 28 -13.89 27.58 -2.41
CA SER A 28 -14.20 29.02 -2.38
C SER A 28 -12.95 29.90 -2.25
N GLU A 29 -11.93 29.46 -1.50
CA GLU A 29 -10.63 30.14 -1.42
C GLU A 29 -9.89 30.14 -2.76
N VAL A 30 -9.92 29.00 -3.48
CA VAL A 30 -9.33 28.88 -4.82
C VAL A 30 -10.08 29.75 -5.84
N GLU A 31 -11.41 29.78 -5.80
CA GLU A 31 -12.22 30.64 -6.67
C GLU A 31 -11.99 32.13 -6.39
N ASN A 32 -11.83 32.52 -5.13
CA ASN A 32 -11.52 33.90 -4.75
C ASN A 32 -10.09 34.31 -5.16
N ALA A 33 -9.11 33.41 -5.05
CA ALA A 33 -7.76 33.63 -5.56
C ALA A 33 -7.75 33.79 -7.09
N CYS A 34 -8.51 32.97 -7.82
CA CYS A 34 -8.68 33.10 -9.28
C CYS A 34 -9.35 34.43 -9.68
N ARG A 35 -10.35 34.88 -8.93
CA ARG A 35 -11.00 36.20 -9.15
C ARG A 35 -10.04 37.37 -8.88
N ALA A 36 -9.21 37.28 -7.85
CA ALA A 36 -8.19 38.29 -7.55
C ALA A 36 -7.13 38.39 -8.66
N ILE A 37 -6.70 37.25 -9.22
CA ILE A 37 -5.79 37.20 -10.36
C ILE A 37 -6.46 37.76 -11.62
N ALA A 38 -7.76 37.51 -11.81
CA ALA A 38 -8.51 38.04 -12.94
C ALA A 38 -8.68 39.57 -12.91
N ALA A 39 -8.77 40.15 -11.71
CA ALA A 39 -8.93 41.59 -11.47
C ALA A 39 -7.61 42.39 -11.48
N ALA A 40 -6.46 41.73 -11.66
CA ALA A 40 -5.17 42.40 -11.69
C ALA A 40 -4.98 43.26 -12.96
N PRO A 41 -4.28 44.41 -12.86
CA PRO A 41 -4.11 45.35 -13.97
C PRO A 41 -3.36 44.72 -15.16
N ARG A 42 -3.73 45.14 -16.38
CA ARG A 42 -3.37 44.51 -17.66
C ARG A 42 -1.85 44.40 -17.93
N TRP A 43 -1.02 45.25 -17.33
CA TRP A 43 0.44 45.21 -17.44
C TRP A 43 1.09 44.10 -16.58
N TRP A 44 0.35 43.50 -15.65
CA TRP A 44 0.78 42.31 -14.90
C TRP A 44 0.51 41.00 -15.66
N ARG A 45 -0.24 41.06 -16.77
CA ARG A 45 -0.53 39.93 -17.67
C ARG A 45 0.46 39.80 -18.83
N SER A 46 1.51 40.64 -18.91
CA SER A 46 2.50 40.60 -20.01
C SER A 46 3.81 39.95 -19.60
N SER A 47 3.76 38.90 -18.81
CA SER A 47 4.90 38.01 -18.60
C SER A 47 4.36 36.59 -18.50
N ASP A 48 4.32 35.92 -19.65
CA ASP A 48 4.05 34.48 -19.81
C ASP A 48 5.15 33.61 -19.17
N ALA A 49 5.55 33.93 -17.94
CA ALA A 49 6.57 33.25 -17.15
C ALA A 49 6.06 32.81 -15.76
N CYS A 50 4.85 33.22 -15.36
CA CYS A 50 4.34 32.94 -14.01
C CYS A 50 3.33 31.77 -13.92
N ALA A 51 2.63 31.44 -15.01
CA ALA A 51 1.62 30.36 -15.02
C ALA A 51 2.22 28.94 -15.19
N THR A 52 3.43 28.82 -15.73
CA THR A 52 4.17 27.55 -15.86
C THR A 52 5.04 27.22 -14.65
N THR A 53 5.38 28.20 -13.82
CA THR A 53 6.22 28.01 -12.63
C THR A 53 5.43 27.64 -11.38
N SER A 54 4.14 27.99 -11.33
CA SER A 54 3.24 27.71 -10.19
C SER A 54 2.65 26.29 -10.23
N ASN A 55 2.18 25.81 -11.39
CA ASN A 55 1.76 24.41 -11.52
C ASN A 55 2.95 23.43 -11.40
N ALA A 56 4.13 23.80 -11.90
CA ALA A 56 5.34 22.99 -11.73
C ALA A 56 5.92 23.02 -10.31
N TRP A 57 5.45 23.91 -9.43
CA TRP A 57 5.77 23.92 -7.99
C TRP A 57 4.74 23.11 -7.20
N ILE A 58 3.45 23.22 -7.52
CA ILE A 58 2.37 22.44 -6.91
C ILE A 58 2.49 20.94 -7.30
N ASP A 59 2.82 20.62 -8.55
CA ASP A 59 3.13 19.24 -8.96
C ASP A 59 4.43 18.74 -8.34
N ARG A 60 5.42 19.62 -8.13
CA ARG A 60 6.67 19.25 -7.45
C ARG A 60 6.41 18.94 -5.98
N GLU A 61 5.60 19.73 -5.27
CA GLU A 61 5.18 19.48 -3.88
C GLU A 61 4.29 18.23 -3.70
N ARG A 62 3.44 17.93 -4.68
CA ARG A 62 2.68 16.67 -4.74
C ARG A 62 3.57 15.47 -5.12
N SER A 63 4.66 15.69 -5.86
CA SER A 63 5.65 14.68 -6.24
C SER A 63 6.58 14.30 -5.08
N ILE A 64 7.08 15.25 -4.27
CA ILE A 64 8.05 14.98 -3.19
C ILE A 64 7.56 14.08 -2.04
N HIS A 65 6.27 13.71 -2.00
CA HIS A 65 5.73 12.81 -0.96
C HIS A 65 5.29 11.42 -1.47
N LEU A 66 5.33 11.17 -2.79
CA LEU A 66 4.85 9.94 -3.42
C LEU A 66 5.96 9.09 -4.07
N ASP A 67 7.22 9.52 -3.99
CA ASP A 67 8.36 8.75 -4.51
C ASP A 67 8.59 7.50 -3.63
N GLY A 68 8.03 6.38 -4.08
CA GLY A 68 8.26 5.01 -3.60
C GLY A 68 9.73 4.62 -3.74
N HIS A 69 10.23 3.71 -2.90
CA HIS A 69 11.55 3.11 -3.20
C HIS A 69 11.49 2.17 -4.42
N ALA A 70 10.32 1.59 -4.69
CA ALA A 70 10.09 0.76 -5.85
C ALA A 70 9.25 1.51 -6.87
N GLU A 71 9.80 1.66 -8.07
CA GLU A 71 9.04 2.11 -9.22
C GLU A 71 8.33 0.92 -9.88
N PRO A 72 7.03 1.03 -10.17
CA PRO A 72 6.33 0.02 -10.96
C PRO A 72 6.90 -0.01 -12.38
N GLU A 73 6.89 -1.18 -13.00
CA GLU A 73 7.31 -1.33 -14.41
C GLU A 73 6.45 -0.44 -15.32
N ASP A 74 5.15 -0.36 -15.04
CA ASP A 74 4.20 0.55 -15.70
C ASP A 74 3.54 1.51 -14.68
N SER A 75 3.90 2.79 -14.73
CA SER A 75 3.31 3.86 -13.89
C SER A 75 1.82 4.09 -14.17
N GLU A 76 1.41 3.96 -15.44
CA GLU A 76 0.04 4.20 -15.88
C GLU A 76 -0.92 3.10 -15.37
N LYS A 77 -0.47 1.84 -15.40
CA LYS A 77 -1.24 0.66 -15.01
C LYS A 77 -1.13 0.31 -13.52
N SER A 78 -0.63 1.24 -12.72
CA SER A 78 -0.40 1.01 -11.30
C SER A 78 -0.91 2.14 -10.42
N ALA A 79 -1.32 1.80 -9.20
CA ALA A 79 -1.75 2.74 -8.18
C ALA A 79 -0.82 2.62 -6.97
N LYS A 80 -0.32 3.76 -6.47
CA LYS A 80 0.52 3.84 -5.27
C LYS A 80 -0.32 4.28 -4.07
N ALA A 81 0.01 3.75 -2.89
CA ALA A 81 -0.52 4.19 -1.60
C ALA A 81 0.59 4.14 -0.54
N ARG A 82 0.61 5.12 0.36
CA ARG A 82 1.65 5.24 1.40
C ARG A 82 1.05 5.67 2.73
N GLY A 83 1.62 5.15 3.82
CA GLY A 83 1.39 5.62 5.18
C GLY A 83 2.71 5.87 5.88
N SER A 84 2.96 7.11 6.32
CA SER A 84 4.20 7.49 7.00
C SER A 84 3.99 7.61 8.52
N ASP A 85 5.04 7.30 9.29
CA ASP A 85 5.07 7.44 10.75
C ASP A 85 3.90 6.77 11.49
N LEU A 86 3.46 5.63 10.96
CA LEU A 86 2.38 4.87 11.56
C LEU A 86 2.83 4.32 12.91
N ARG A 87 2.06 4.62 13.96
CA ARG A 87 2.34 4.18 15.33
C ARG A 87 1.96 2.72 15.55
N ILE A 88 2.58 1.82 14.79
CA ILE A 88 2.32 0.40 14.78
C ILE A 88 3.66 -0.32 14.89
N SER A 89 3.68 -1.50 15.51
CA SER A 89 4.90 -2.29 15.61
C SER A 89 5.40 -2.68 14.22
N PHE A 90 6.58 -2.16 13.85
CA PHE A 90 7.28 -2.50 12.61
C PHE A 90 7.36 -4.02 12.35
N LYS A 91 7.65 -4.81 13.40
CA LYS A 91 7.83 -6.26 13.28
C LYS A 91 6.54 -6.95 12.85
N ASN A 92 5.41 -6.59 13.47
CA ASN A 92 4.12 -7.17 13.14
C ASN A 92 3.68 -6.71 11.75
N MET A 93 3.88 -5.43 11.45
CA MET A 93 3.52 -4.86 10.16
C MET A 93 4.24 -5.58 9.02
N ARG A 94 5.56 -5.76 9.11
CA ARG A 94 6.34 -6.46 8.08
C ARG A 94 5.79 -7.85 7.73
N GLU A 95 5.45 -8.65 8.74
CA GLU A 95 4.94 -10.01 8.49
C GLU A 95 3.54 -9.96 7.83
N CYS A 96 2.68 -9.01 8.20
CA CYS A 96 1.42 -8.77 7.49
C CYS A 96 1.62 -8.33 6.04
N CYS A 97 2.53 -7.39 5.80
CA CYS A 97 2.86 -6.89 4.46
C CYS A 97 3.30 -8.05 3.53
N GLN A 98 4.12 -8.96 4.05
CA GLN A 98 4.57 -10.13 3.30
C GLN A 98 3.48 -11.18 3.07
N ALA A 99 2.47 -11.27 3.94
CA ALA A 99 1.35 -12.19 3.76
C ALA A 99 0.34 -11.74 2.68
N ILE A 100 0.35 -10.45 2.32
CA ILE A 100 -0.52 -9.86 1.30
C ILE A 100 0.16 -9.78 -0.07
N LYS A 101 1.49 -9.71 -0.09
CA LYS A 101 2.26 -9.58 -1.33
C LYS A 101 1.90 -10.68 -2.34
N GLY A 102 1.52 -10.27 -3.55
CA GLY A 102 1.12 -11.16 -4.65
C GLY A 102 -0.34 -11.61 -4.66
N LYS A 103 -1.16 -11.25 -3.66
CA LYS A 103 -2.61 -11.53 -3.68
C LYS A 103 -3.35 -10.54 -4.58
N SER A 104 -4.54 -10.94 -5.04
CA SER A 104 -5.50 -9.99 -5.62
C SER A 104 -5.94 -8.99 -4.55
N LEU A 105 -6.43 -7.82 -4.97
CA LEU A 105 -6.87 -6.78 -4.03
C LEU A 105 -8.07 -7.27 -3.19
N ALA A 106 -9.04 -7.94 -3.82
CA ALA A 106 -10.21 -8.51 -3.13
C ALA A 106 -9.82 -9.60 -2.11
N ASP A 107 -8.94 -10.52 -2.50
CA ASP A 107 -8.48 -11.59 -1.60
C ASP A 107 -7.66 -11.03 -0.43
N ALA A 108 -6.89 -9.97 -0.66
CA ALA A 108 -6.13 -9.29 0.37
C ALA A 108 -7.04 -8.65 1.43
N GLU A 109 -8.09 -7.95 0.99
CA GLU A 109 -9.09 -7.36 1.90
C GLU A 109 -9.81 -8.45 2.70
N GLN A 110 -10.26 -9.51 2.05
CA GLN A 110 -10.94 -10.62 2.71
C GLN A 110 -10.03 -11.32 3.71
N TYR A 111 -8.78 -11.58 3.34
CA TYR A 111 -7.78 -12.18 4.22
C TYR A 111 -7.58 -11.36 5.50
N LEU A 112 -7.48 -10.04 5.38
CA LEU A 112 -7.30 -9.17 6.54
C LEU A 112 -8.54 -9.11 7.44
N LYS A 113 -9.75 -9.11 6.86
CA LYS A 113 -11.01 -9.23 7.62
C LYS A 113 -11.08 -10.55 8.37
N ASP A 114 -10.66 -11.65 7.75
CA ASP A 114 -10.61 -12.97 8.40
C ASP A 114 -9.57 -13.03 9.53
N VAL A 115 -8.45 -12.30 9.41
CA VAL A 115 -7.45 -12.18 10.47
C VAL A 115 -8.01 -11.40 11.66
N LEU A 116 -8.81 -10.35 11.43
CA LEU A 116 -9.50 -9.62 12.50
C LEU A 116 -10.53 -10.52 13.21
N ALA A 117 -11.24 -11.35 12.46
CA ALA A 117 -12.16 -12.36 12.98
C ALA A 117 -11.45 -13.61 13.55
N MET A 118 -10.11 -13.65 13.55
CA MET A 118 -9.27 -14.76 14.02
C MET A 118 -9.50 -16.11 13.30
N LYS A 119 -10.14 -16.11 12.12
CA LYS A 119 -10.39 -17.31 11.32
C LYS A 119 -9.11 -17.77 10.61
N ARG A 120 -8.33 -16.82 10.13
CA ARG A 120 -7.02 -17.03 9.49
C ARG A 120 -5.94 -16.32 10.29
N CYS A 121 -4.70 -16.78 10.22
CA CYS A 121 -3.58 -16.18 10.95
C CYS A 121 -2.54 -15.59 9.99
N VAL A 122 -1.76 -14.64 10.50
CA VAL A 122 -0.57 -14.13 9.81
C VAL A 122 0.63 -14.96 10.23
N VAL A 123 1.34 -15.49 9.24
CA VAL A 123 2.56 -16.29 9.45
C VAL A 123 3.73 -15.37 9.79
N PHE A 124 4.45 -15.68 10.87
CA PHE A 124 5.65 -14.96 11.27
C PHE A 124 6.88 -15.72 10.78
N ARG A 125 7.61 -15.16 9.80
CA ARG A 125 8.79 -15.80 9.20
C ARG A 125 10.09 -15.28 9.79
N ARG A 126 10.31 -13.95 9.80
CA ARG A 126 11.59 -13.37 10.26
C ARG A 126 11.56 -13.05 11.76
N PHE A 127 10.50 -12.42 12.24
CA PHE A 127 10.37 -11.99 13.63
C PHE A 127 9.65 -13.02 14.50
N CYS A 128 10.21 -14.22 14.61
CA CYS A 128 9.57 -15.38 15.24
C CYS A 128 9.99 -15.67 16.70
N GLY A 129 10.82 -14.82 17.31
CA GLY A 129 11.30 -15.01 18.70
C GLY A 129 10.16 -14.98 19.72
N GLY A 130 9.91 -16.12 20.39
CA GLY A 130 8.85 -16.26 21.40
C GLY A 130 7.42 -16.23 20.83
N VAL A 131 7.24 -16.56 19.55
CA VAL A 131 5.90 -16.66 18.94
C VAL A 131 5.31 -18.06 19.17
N GLY A 132 4.07 -18.10 19.66
CA GLY A 132 3.31 -19.34 19.83
C GLY A 132 3.00 -20.04 18.50
N ARG A 133 2.75 -21.34 18.56
CA ARG A 133 2.38 -22.15 17.40
C ARG A 133 0.85 -22.25 17.29
N THR A 134 0.33 -22.22 16.07
CA THR A 134 -1.11 -22.34 15.81
C THR A 134 -1.37 -23.31 14.67
N ALA A 135 -2.51 -24.02 14.70
CA ALA A 135 -2.91 -24.93 13.63
C ALA A 135 -3.15 -24.19 12.31
N GLN A 136 -3.73 -22.98 12.37
CA GLN A 136 -3.99 -22.13 11.21
C GLN A 136 -2.72 -21.78 10.43
N ALA A 137 -1.56 -21.69 11.09
CA ALA A 137 -0.30 -21.37 10.43
C ALA A 137 0.15 -22.46 9.45
N LYS A 138 -0.27 -23.72 9.67
CA LYS A 138 0.01 -24.82 8.73
C LYS A 138 -0.72 -24.62 7.40
N ASN A 139 -1.98 -24.17 7.46
CA ASN A 139 -2.80 -23.93 6.27
C ASN A 139 -2.24 -22.80 5.39
N GLU A 140 -1.60 -21.81 6.00
CA GLU A 140 -0.95 -20.68 5.31
C GLU A 140 0.49 -20.99 4.85
N GLY A 141 0.94 -22.26 4.97
CA GLY A 141 2.27 -22.69 4.52
C GLY A 141 3.42 -22.27 5.44
N SER A 142 3.18 -22.14 6.75
CA SER A 142 4.26 -21.90 7.72
C SER A 142 5.09 -23.16 7.97
N THR A 143 6.39 -23.10 7.71
CA THR A 143 7.34 -24.19 8.01
C THR A 143 7.45 -24.47 9.52
N ASN A 144 7.40 -23.43 10.34
CA ASN A 144 7.60 -23.54 11.80
C ASN A 144 6.29 -23.65 12.59
N GLY A 145 5.14 -23.57 11.90
CA GLY A 145 3.81 -23.54 12.52
C GLY A 145 3.55 -22.32 13.40
N GLN A 146 4.33 -21.25 13.27
CA GLN A 146 4.21 -20.03 14.07
C GLN A 146 3.35 -18.98 13.36
N GLY A 147 2.38 -18.42 14.07
CA GLY A 147 1.49 -17.38 13.56
C GLY A 147 0.79 -16.60 14.67
N ARG A 148 0.33 -15.38 14.37
CA ARG A 148 -0.45 -14.52 15.29
C ARG A 148 -1.51 -13.73 14.53
N TRP A 149 -2.37 -13.04 15.29
CA TRP A 149 -3.40 -12.14 14.77
C TRP A 149 -3.11 -10.67 15.16
N PRO A 150 -2.24 -9.97 14.42
CA PRO A 150 -1.90 -8.58 14.71
C PRO A 150 -3.01 -7.61 14.28
N LYS A 151 -4.02 -7.41 15.14
CA LYS A 151 -5.21 -6.56 14.86
C LYS A 151 -4.87 -5.16 14.35
N LYS A 152 -4.03 -4.42 15.09
CA LYS A 152 -3.64 -3.04 14.74
C LYS A 152 -2.94 -2.94 13.37
N ALA A 153 -2.20 -3.97 12.97
CA ALA A 153 -1.54 -3.98 11.67
C ALA A 153 -2.53 -4.27 10.54
N ALA A 154 -3.46 -5.20 10.77
CA ALA A 154 -4.51 -5.54 9.81
C ALA A 154 -5.46 -4.35 9.54
N GLU A 155 -5.89 -3.63 10.59
CA GLU A 155 -6.73 -2.43 10.46
C GLU A 155 -6.05 -1.34 9.60
N ALA A 156 -4.78 -1.06 9.87
CA ALA A 156 -4.04 -0.06 9.10
C ALA A 156 -3.82 -0.47 7.63
N LEU A 157 -3.60 -1.76 7.36
CA LEU A 157 -3.47 -2.27 6.00
C LEU A 157 -4.80 -2.25 5.25
N LEU A 158 -5.93 -2.52 5.91
CA LEU A 158 -7.26 -2.35 5.30
C LEU A 158 -7.50 -0.90 4.87
N GLY A 159 -7.13 0.07 5.72
CA GLY A 159 -7.20 1.48 5.36
C GLY A 159 -6.32 1.84 4.15
N LEU A 160 -5.10 1.28 4.07
CA LEU A 160 -4.21 1.51 2.94
C LEU A 160 -4.70 0.84 1.64
N LEU A 161 -5.28 -0.36 1.72
CA LEU A 161 -5.89 -1.04 0.57
C LEU A 161 -7.12 -0.30 0.04
N GLY A 162 -7.98 0.21 0.94
CA GLY A 162 -9.11 1.05 0.54
C GLY A 162 -8.69 2.35 -0.15
N ASN A 163 -7.59 2.95 0.30
CA ASN A 163 -6.98 4.11 -0.38
C ASN A 163 -6.42 3.72 -1.76
N ALA A 164 -5.69 2.60 -1.86
CA ALA A 164 -5.16 2.11 -3.12
C ALA A 164 -6.26 1.79 -4.15
N ARG A 165 -7.38 1.21 -3.68
CA ARG A 165 -8.59 0.98 -4.50
C ARG A 165 -9.17 2.30 -5.03
N SER A 166 -9.31 3.31 -4.17
CA SER A 166 -9.84 4.63 -4.56
C SER A 166 -8.93 5.32 -5.59
N ASN A 167 -7.61 5.19 -5.42
CA ASN A 167 -6.63 5.70 -6.37
C ASN A 167 -6.71 4.96 -7.72
N ALA A 168 -6.91 3.65 -7.70
CA ALA A 168 -7.08 2.85 -8.91
C ALA A 168 -8.35 3.23 -9.68
N THR A 169 -9.47 3.44 -8.98
CA THR A 169 -10.71 3.94 -9.58
C THR A 169 -10.51 5.31 -10.23
N THR A 170 -9.77 6.20 -9.56
CA THR A 170 -9.46 7.54 -10.10
C THR A 170 -8.61 7.47 -11.37
N LYS A 171 -7.73 6.47 -11.47
CA LYS A 171 -6.94 6.19 -12.67
C LYS A 171 -7.69 5.43 -13.77
N GLY A 172 -8.90 4.95 -13.50
CA GLY A 172 -9.69 4.15 -14.46
C GLY A 172 -9.19 2.73 -14.66
N LEU A 173 -8.46 2.17 -13.67
CA LEU A 173 -7.96 0.79 -13.69
C LEU A 173 -9.07 -0.21 -13.32
N ASP A 174 -8.96 -1.45 -13.82
CA ASP A 174 -9.95 -2.50 -13.57
C ASP A 174 -9.75 -3.20 -12.22
N LEU A 175 -10.63 -2.90 -11.26
CA LEU A 175 -10.50 -3.31 -9.85
C LEU A 175 -10.39 -4.82 -9.62
N GLU A 176 -10.99 -5.64 -10.48
CA GLU A 176 -11.01 -7.10 -10.32
C GLU A 176 -9.68 -7.75 -10.72
N ASN A 177 -8.98 -7.16 -11.70
CA ASN A 177 -7.70 -7.65 -12.19
C ASN A 177 -6.48 -7.05 -11.46
N LEU A 178 -6.74 -6.24 -10.43
CA LEU A 178 -5.71 -5.62 -9.60
C LEU A 178 -5.08 -6.62 -8.62
N HIS A 179 -3.75 -6.62 -8.58
CA HIS A 179 -2.98 -7.40 -7.62
C HIS A 179 -1.90 -6.57 -6.96
N VAL A 180 -1.54 -6.98 -5.75
CA VAL A 180 -0.54 -6.27 -4.95
C VAL A 180 0.86 -6.69 -5.39
N SER A 181 1.51 -5.90 -6.23
CA SER A 181 2.84 -6.17 -6.77
C SER A 181 3.94 -5.87 -5.77
N HIS A 182 3.92 -4.67 -5.19
CA HIS A 182 4.90 -4.25 -4.20
C HIS A 182 4.24 -3.90 -2.88
N VAL A 183 4.80 -4.44 -1.81
CA VAL A 183 4.52 -3.98 -0.44
C VAL A 183 5.84 -3.94 0.30
N GLN A 184 6.13 -2.79 0.88
CA GLN A 184 7.31 -2.62 1.69
C GLN A 184 6.97 -1.85 2.96
N CYS A 185 7.60 -2.29 4.03
CA CYS A 185 7.37 -1.80 5.38
C CYS A 185 8.76 -1.50 5.95
N ASN A 186 9.03 -0.21 6.20
CA ASN A 186 10.30 0.34 6.68
C ASN A 186 10.17 0.84 8.12
N LYS A 187 11.29 0.91 8.84
CA LYS A 187 11.31 1.45 10.20
C LYS A 187 11.23 2.97 10.14
N ALA A 188 10.36 3.54 10.97
CA ALA A 188 10.30 4.97 11.21
C ALA A 188 11.12 5.35 12.45
N ILE A 189 11.23 6.65 12.72
CA ILE A 189 12.01 7.17 13.85
C ILE A 189 11.42 6.64 15.17
N PRO A 190 12.24 5.99 16.04
CA PRO A 190 11.72 5.43 17.27
C PRO A 190 11.37 6.52 18.29
N GLN A 191 10.14 6.48 18.81
CA GLN A 191 9.69 7.41 19.83
C GLN A 191 10.16 6.94 21.21
N ARG A 192 10.97 7.76 21.89
CA ARG A 192 11.62 7.41 23.16
C ARG A 192 10.78 7.80 24.37
N ARG A 193 10.70 6.89 25.34
CA ARG A 193 10.21 7.09 26.72
C ARG A 193 11.22 6.49 27.70
N ARG A 194 11.09 6.81 28.97
CA ARG A 194 11.97 6.29 30.04
C ARG A 194 11.26 5.20 30.84
N THR A 195 12.00 4.21 31.29
CA THR A 195 11.54 3.21 32.27
C THR A 195 12.54 3.13 33.41
N TYR A 196 12.05 3.35 34.62
CA TYR A 196 12.82 3.21 35.85
C TYR A 196 12.96 1.73 36.19
N ARG A 197 14.17 1.33 36.58
CA ARG A 197 14.52 -0.03 36.96
C ARG A 197 15.16 -0.03 38.35
N ALA A 198 15.32 -1.22 38.91
CA ALA A 198 15.95 -1.40 40.21
C ALA A 198 17.34 -0.73 40.28
N HIS A 199 17.66 -0.21 41.46
CA HIS A 199 18.88 0.55 41.79
C HIS A 199 19.04 1.86 41.01
N GLY A 200 17.94 2.58 40.74
CA GLY A 200 18.00 3.90 40.08
C GLY A 200 18.41 3.87 38.61
N ARG A 201 18.44 2.68 37.97
CA ARG A 201 18.77 2.55 36.54
C ARG A 201 17.65 3.08 35.66
N ILE A 202 18.01 3.78 34.58
CA ILE A 202 17.06 4.30 33.58
C ILE A 202 17.31 3.60 32.26
N ASN A 203 16.33 2.82 31.81
CA ASN A 203 16.36 2.16 30.51
C ASN A 203 15.44 2.88 29.51
N PRO A 204 15.73 2.82 28.20
CA PRO A 204 14.84 3.36 27.19
C PRO A 204 13.66 2.41 26.93
N TYR A 205 12.45 2.98 26.85
CA TYR A 205 11.26 2.30 26.36
C TYR A 205 10.82 2.97 25.07
N MET A 206 11.12 2.32 23.95
CA MET A 206 10.93 2.91 22.62
C MET A 206 9.72 2.29 21.92
N SER A 207 8.91 3.14 21.30
CA SER A 207 7.97 2.70 20.26
C SER A 207 8.72 2.59 18.94
N ASN A 208 8.43 1.55 18.16
CA ASN A 208 9.04 1.33 16.84
C ASN A 208 7.97 1.49 15.75
N PRO A 209 7.67 2.73 15.33
CA PRO A 209 6.71 3.01 14.25
C PRO A 209 7.22 2.53 12.89
N CYS A 210 6.36 2.57 11.88
CA CYS A 210 6.69 2.13 10.52
C CYS A 210 6.20 3.08 9.43
N HIS A 211 6.94 3.12 8.33
CA HIS A 211 6.49 3.63 7.03
C HIS A 211 6.05 2.45 6.18
N ILE A 212 4.94 2.58 5.48
CA ILE A 212 4.40 1.55 4.59
C ILE A 212 4.22 2.16 3.22
N GLU A 213 4.66 1.44 2.20
CA GLU A 213 4.37 1.73 0.81
C GLU A 213 3.76 0.48 0.16
N LEU A 214 2.77 0.73 -0.68
CA LEU A 214 2.00 -0.29 -1.37
C LEU A 214 1.78 0.17 -2.81
N VAL A 215 2.02 -0.75 -3.74
CA VAL A 215 1.76 -0.56 -5.16
C VAL A 215 0.86 -1.70 -5.61
N VAL A 216 -0.23 -1.33 -6.28
CA VAL A 216 -1.14 -2.27 -6.93
C VAL A 216 -0.97 -2.08 -8.42
N SER A 217 -0.89 -3.17 -9.15
CA SER A 217 -0.78 -3.17 -10.62
C SER A 217 -1.81 -4.11 -11.21
N GLU A 218 -2.21 -3.83 -12.44
CA GLU A 218 -2.99 -4.78 -13.22
C GLU A 218 -2.14 -6.00 -13.59
N LYS A 219 -2.75 -7.18 -13.61
CA LYS A 219 -2.07 -8.37 -14.15
C LYS A 219 -2.01 -8.26 -15.66
N VAL A 220 -0.81 -8.07 -16.20
CA VAL A 220 -0.57 -8.25 -17.63
C VAL A 220 -0.50 -9.74 -17.91
N GLU A 221 -1.34 -10.23 -18.83
CA GLU A 221 -1.23 -11.62 -19.29
C GLU A 221 0.17 -11.87 -19.85
N ALA A 222 0.76 -13.01 -19.50
CA ALA A 222 2.13 -13.31 -19.89
C ALA A 222 2.23 -13.35 -21.43
N VAL A 223 2.91 -12.36 -22.00
CA VAL A 223 3.25 -12.35 -23.43
C VAL A 223 4.11 -13.58 -23.67
N LYS A 224 3.66 -14.48 -24.57
CA LYS A 224 4.43 -15.65 -24.98
C LYS A 224 5.78 -15.16 -25.48
N ARG A 225 6.83 -15.42 -24.70
CA ARG A 225 8.22 -15.18 -25.13
C ARG A 225 8.42 -15.99 -26.40
N GLU A 226 8.78 -15.34 -27.50
CA GLU A 226 9.17 -16.03 -28.72
C GLU A 226 10.29 -17.02 -28.38
N ALA A 227 10.17 -18.27 -28.83
CA ALA A 227 11.12 -19.31 -28.51
C ALA A 227 12.50 -18.89 -29.02
N GLU A 228 13.43 -18.60 -28.10
CA GLU A 228 14.82 -18.41 -28.49
C GLU A 228 15.29 -19.67 -29.23
N PRO A 229 15.99 -19.52 -30.38
CA PRO A 229 16.44 -20.66 -31.15
C PRO A 229 17.31 -21.51 -30.23
N ALA A 230 16.89 -22.75 -29.98
CA ALA A 230 17.61 -23.68 -29.13
C ALA A 230 19.11 -23.61 -29.47
N ASN A 231 19.95 -23.42 -28.45
CA ASN A 231 21.41 -23.44 -28.60
C ASN A 231 21.85 -24.87 -28.95
N LEU A 232 21.67 -25.24 -30.22
CA LEU A 232 22.07 -26.51 -30.80
C LEU A 232 23.59 -26.60 -30.73
N THR A 233 24.10 -27.71 -30.20
CA THR A 233 25.54 -28.01 -30.21
C THR A 233 26.08 -27.99 -31.65
N ARG A 234 27.37 -27.72 -31.84
CA ARG A 234 28.00 -27.63 -33.18
C ARG A 234 27.72 -28.87 -34.06
N ARG A 235 27.60 -30.05 -33.45
CA ARG A 235 27.19 -31.32 -34.11
C ARG A 235 25.71 -31.33 -34.54
N GLN A 236 24.81 -30.81 -33.72
CA GLN A 236 23.39 -30.71 -34.06
C GLN A 236 23.15 -29.68 -35.17
N LYS A 237 23.90 -28.56 -35.18
CA LYS A 237 23.87 -27.58 -36.29
C LYS A 237 24.42 -28.15 -37.61
N ALA A 238 25.47 -28.98 -37.55
CA ALA A 238 26.00 -29.66 -38.73
C ALA A 238 25.01 -30.71 -39.29
N LYS A 239 24.34 -31.48 -38.40
CA LYS A 239 23.30 -32.44 -38.79
C LYS A 239 22.08 -31.78 -39.45
N LEU A 240 21.65 -30.62 -38.93
CA LEU A 240 20.54 -29.87 -39.54
C LEU A 240 20.91 -29.39 -40.96
N ARG A 241 22.18 -29.01 -41.20
CA ARG A 241 22.67 -28.62 -42.53
C ARG A 241 22.86 -29.81 -43.49
N SER A 242 23.15 -31.01 -42.98
CA SER A 242 23.40 -32.20 -43.80
C SER A 242 22.14 -32.99 -44.16
N GLY A 243 20.95 -32.60 -43.67
CA GLY A 243 19.65 -33.16 -44.08
C GLY A 243 19.40 -34.64 -43.74
N SER A 244 20.28 -35.30 -42.98
CA SER A 244 20.14 -36.72 -42.66
C SER A 244 19.16 -36.94 -41.50
N LYS A 245 17.95 -37.41 -41.82
CA LYS A 245 16.99 -37.94 -40.83
C LYS A 245 17.42 -39.35 -40.43
N SER A 246 17.49 -39.64 -39.13
CA SER A 246 17.63 -41.02 -38.63
C SER A 246 16.28 -41.72 -38.71
N ASN A 247 16.28 -42.96 -39.24
CA ASN A 247 15.21 -43.94 -39.01
C ASN A 247 14.98 -44.16 -37.51
#